data_AF-A0A5K0W8X2-F1
#
_entry.id   AF-A0A5K0W8X2-F1
#
_cell.length_a   1.000
_cell.length_b   1.000
_cell.length_c   1.000
_cell.angle_alpha   90.00
_cell.angle_beta   90.00
_cell.angle_gamma   90.00
#
_symmetry.space_group_name_H-M   'P 1'
#
loop_
_entity.id
_entity.type
_entity.pdbx_description
1 polymer ?
#
loop_
_entity_poly.entity_id
_entity_poly.type
_entity_poly.pdbx_seq_one_letter_code
_entity_poly.pdbx_strand_id
1 'polypeptide(L)' 'SCILLDIEGTTTPISFVADVLFPYARHNVRKHLTDTYESKDTQEDIKLLRAQ' A
#
# COMPACT_ATOMS: atom_id res chain seq x y z
N SER A 1 -27.53 4.35 17.15
CA SER A 1 -26.38 5.27 17.18
C SER A 1 -25.28 4.68 16.31
N CYS A 2 -24.49 5.50 15.62
CA CYS A 2 -23.35 5.07 14.80
C CYS A 2 -22.11 5.83 15.26
N ILE A 3 -20.95 5.17 15.32
CA ILE A 3 -19.66 5.79 15.65
C ILE A 3 -18.79 5.74 14.40
N LEU A 4 -18.30 6.91 13.99
CA LEU A 4 -17.32 7.05 12.92
C LEU A 4 -15.93 7.22 13.53
N LEU A 5 -14.97 6.40 13.08
CA LEU A 5 -13.60 6.42 13.57
C LEU A 5 -12.65 6.69 12.41
N ASP A 6 -11.67 7.56 12.66
CA ASP A 6 -10.56 7.82 11.77
C ASP A 6 -9.42 6.81 12.01
N ILE A 7 -8.50 6.69 11.05
CA ILE A 7 -7.42 5.70 11.08
C ILE A 7 -6.16 6.31 11.70
N GLU A 8 -5.45 7.13 10.94
CA GLU A 8 -4.14 7.66 11.30
C GLU A 8 -4.26 8.71 12.40
N GLY A 9 -3.57 8.49 13.53
CA GLY A 9 -3.64 9.37 14.69
C GLY A 9 -4.90 9.21 15.56
N THR A 10 -5.85 8.35 15.19
CA THR A 10 -7.06 8.07 16.00
C THR A 10 -7.13 6.61 16.44
N THR A 11 -7.23 5.66 15.50
CA THR A 11 -7.24 4.21 15.83
C THR A 11 -5.87 3.56 15.63
N THR A 12 -4.98 4.18 14.85
CA THR A 12 -3.63 3.71 14.56
C THR A 12 -2.63 4.84 14.80
N PRO A 13 -1.47 4.59 15.43
CA PRO A 13 -0.46 5.61 15.62
C PRO A 13 -0.05 6.24 14.28
N ILE A 14 0.03 7.56 14.23
CA ILE A 14 0.51 8.29 13.05
C ILE A 14 1.92 7.83 12.63
N SER A 15 2.78 7.54 13.61
CA SER A 15 4.12 6.99 13.37
C SER A 15 4.11 5.61 12.74
N PHE A 16 3.09 4.77 12.96
CA PHE A 16 3.02 3.48 12.27
C PHE A 16 2.80 3.66 10.77
N VAL A 17 1.93 4.58 10.38
CA VAL A 17 1.67 4.87 8.97
C VAL A 17 2.92 5.48 8.31
N ALA A 18 3.48 6.52 8.94
CA ALA A 18 4.62 7.26 8.41
C ALA A 18 5.96 6.49 8.43
N ASP A 19 6.26 5.80 9.53
CA ASP A 19 7.59 5.22 9.78
C ASP A 19 7.65 3.71 9.48
N VAL A 20 6.50 3.04 9.37
CA VAL A 20 6.44 1.59 9.13
C VAL A 20 5.75 1.27 7.81
N LEU A 21 4.48 1.66 7.63
CA LEU A 21 3.67 1.21 6.50
C LEU A 21 4.21 1.72 5.16
N PHE A 22 4.41 3.04 5.02
CA PHE A 22 4.94 3.61 3.78
C PHE A 22 6.39 3.17 3.49
N PRO A 23 7.31 3.17 4.48
CA PRO A 23 8.63 2.60 4.29
C PRO A 23 8.59 1.14 3.85
N TYR A 24 7.78 0.28 4.46
CA TYR A 24 7.66 -1.12 4.05
C TYR A 24 7.27 -1.25 2.57
N ALA A 25 6.23 -0.52 2.13
CA ALA A 25 5.80 -0.56 0.74
C ALA A 25 6.93 -0.15 -0.21
N ARG A 26 7.63 0.96 0.08
CA ARG A 26 8.75 1.46 -0.73
C ARG A 26 9.92 0.47 -0.80
N HIS A 27 10.27 -0.18 0.31
CA HIS A 27 11.38 -1.13 0.32
C HIS A 27 11.05 -2.43 -0.41
N ASN A 28 9.78 -2.86 -0.39
CA ASN A 28 9.38 -4.16 -0.93
C ASN A 28 8.78 -4.11 -2.33
N VAL A 29 8.43 -2.92 -2.86
CA VAL A 29 7.75 -2.78 -4.17
C VAL A 29 8.49 -3.47 -5.31
N ARG A 30 9.82 -3.33 -5.39
CA ARG A 30 10.62 -3.99 -6.45
C ARG A 30 10.52 -5.51 -6.35
N LYS A 31 10.72 -6.05 -5.15
CA LYS A 31 10.67 -7.49 -4.89
C LYS A 31 9.29 -8.02 -5.24
N HIS A 32 8.24 -7.38 -4.72
CA HIS A 32 6.86 -7.76 -5.00
C HIS A 32 6.57 -7.79 -6.51
N LEU A 33 6.85 -6.70 -7.23
CA LEU A 33 6.62 -6.64 -8.69
C LEU A 33 7.42 -7.67 -9.48
N THR A 34 8.58 -8.09 -8.98
CA THR A 34 9.40 -9.12 -9.63
C THR A 34 8.84 -10.51 -9.36
N ASP A 35 8.51 -10.80 -8.09
CA ASP A 35 8.03 -12.10 -7.63
C ASP A 35 6.63 -12.41 -8.18
N THR A 36 5.79 -11.37 -8.38
CA THR A 36 4.41 -11.51 -8.84
C THR A 36 4.19 -11.03 -10.27
N TYR A 37 5.27 -10.75 -11.02
CA TYR A 37 5.17 -10.10 -12.33
C TYR A 37 4.19 -10.78 -13.27
N GLU A 38 4.21 -12.11 -13.35
CA GLU A 38 3.37 -12.89 -14.27
C GLU A 38 1.91 -13.03 -13.80
N SER A 39 1.60 -12.61 -12.57
CA SER A 39 0.23 -12.66 -12.07
C SER A 39 -0.65 -11.66 -12.81
N LYS A 40 -1.91 -12.05 -13.00
CA LYS A 40 -2.91 -11.19 -13.66
C LYS A 40 -3.06 -9.86 -12.91
N ASP A 41 -3.15 -9.91 -11.58
CA ASP A 41 -3.36 -8.73 -10.73
C ASP A 41 -2.20 -7.74 -10.88
N THR A 42 -0.95 -8.19 -10.78
CA THR A 42 0.22 -7.31 -10.95
C THR A 42 0.32 -6.73 -12.36
N GLN A 43 -0.06 -7.49 -13.40
CA GLN A 43 -0.12 -6.95 -14.76
C GLN A 43 -1.22 -5.89 -14.93
N GLU A 44 -2.36 -6.03 -14.26
CA GLU A 44 -3.42 -5.01 -14.24
C GLU A 44 -2.97 -3.75 -13.50
N ASP A 45 -2.34 -3.90 -12.33
CA ASP A 45 -1.78 -2.78 -11.57
C ASP A 45 -0.73 -1.99 -12.38
N ILE A 46 0.20 -2.68 -13.07
CA ILE A 46 1.20 -2.03 -13.93
C ILE A 46 0.54 -1.26 -15.07
N LYS A 47 -0.54 -1.79 -15.67
CA LYS A 47 -1.28 -1.08 -16.73
C LYS A 47 -1.90 0.20 -16.19
N LEU A 48 -2.53 0.14 -15.01
CA LEU A 48 -3.13 1.32 -14.37
C LEU A 48 -2.07 2.38 -14.04
N LEU A 49 -0.91 1.96 -13.50
CA LEU A 49 0.20 2.87 -13.19
C LEU A 49 0.79 3.55 -14.44
N ARG A 50 0.76 2.88 -15.60
CA ARG A 50 1.22 3.45 -16.88
C ARG A 50 0.20 4.36 -17.56
N ALA A 51 -1.06 4.31 -17.14
CA ALA A 51 -2.15 5.10 -17.72
C ALA A 51 -2.36 6.46 -17.02
N GLN A 52 -1.64 6.72 -15.92
CA GLN A 52 -1.53 8.03 -15.28
C GLN A 52 -0.47 8.90 -15.96
#